data_AF-A0A2V2DC97-F1
#
_entry.id   AF-A0A2V2DC97-F1
#
_cell.length_a   1.000
_cell.length_b   1.000
_cell.length_c   1.000
_cell.angle_alpha   90.00
_cell.angle_beta   90.00
_cell.angle_gamma   90.00
#
_symmetry.space_group_name_H-M   'P 1'
#
loop_
_entity.id
_entity.type
_entity.pdbx_description
1 polymer ?
#
loop_
_entity_poly.entity_id
_entity_poly.type
_entity_poly.pdbx_seq_one_letter_code
_entity_poly.pdbx_strand_id
1 'polypeptide(L)'
;MPNDDDILESKPERGYSLYELVVLAEAGELDKIDNKKLSETSHHVLSVFLERLDVDTQRDILRRFNSEEVSAIVSEMDPDVSAELVSEMREHRAVSVLNEMEPDDAADIVRELEKEDRDRLLGGMDPEGASDVRELLEYPEDTAGAIMNPHVATLPRDISVEEAIAQIRKMRDEFENIYYLYVVSKEGELEGVLSMRSILLAPKGALVRDIM
;
A
#
# COMPACT_ATOMS: atom_id res chain seq x y z
N MET A 1 35.62 -14.29 -19.56
CA MET A 1 35.17 -13.40 -18.48
C MET A 1 34.43 -12.27 -19.16
N PRO A 2 33.17 -12.00 -18.82
CA PRO A 2 32.47 -10.83 -19.36
C PRO A 2 33.18 -9.57 -18.82
N ASN A 3 33.29 -8.54 -19.66
CA ASN A 3 33.90 -7.26 -19.27
C ASN A 3 32.99 -6.52 -18.29
N ASP A 4 33.60 -5.80 -17.34
CA ASP A 4 32.91 -4.98 -16.33
C ASP A 4 32.10 -3.80 -16.93
N ASP A 5 32.20 -3.56 -18.24
CA ASP A 5 31.44 -2.54 -18.98
C ASP A 5 30.02 -3.00 -19.40
N ASP A 6 29.66 -4.29 -19.25
CA ASP A 6 28.33 -4.83 -19.59
C ASP A 6 27.26 -4.61 -18.49
N ILE A 7 27.59 -3.91 -17.39
CA ILE A 7 26.67 -3.68 -16.25
C ILE A 7 25.90 -2.34 -16.36
N LEU A 8 26.22 -1.48 -17.34
CA LEU A 8 25.63 -0.13 -17.47
C LEU A 8 24.70 0.07 -18.67
N GLU A 9 24.13 -1.00 -19.21
CA GLU A 9 22.96 -0.90 -20.11
C GLU A 9 21.74 -1.55 -19.45
N SER A 10 21.32 -1.00 -18.30
CA SER A 10 19.94 -1.20 -17.84
C SER A 10 19.03 -0.63 -18.92
N LYS A 11 18.15 -1.47 -19.48
CA LYS A 11 17.07 -1.04 -20.39
C LYS A 11 16.45 0.25 -19.87
N PRO A 12 16.03 1.19 -20.75
CA PRO A 12 15.31 2.36 -20.28
C PRO A 12 14.13 1.87 -19.43
N GLU A 13 14.12 2.27 -18.16
CA GLU A 13 12.95 2.10 -17.31
C GLU A 13 11.76 2.67 -18.09
N ARG A 14 10.61 1.99 -18.04
CA ARG A 14 9.41 2.46 -18.75
C ARG A 14 9.03 3.88 -18.30
N GLY A 15 9.31 4.20 -17.04
CA GLY A 15 9.12 5.53 -16.48
C GLY A 15 10.37 6.41 -16.40
N TYR A 16 10.25 7.50 -15.66
CA TYR A 16 11.37 8.38 -15.35
C TYR A 16 12.25 7.78 -14.25
N SER A 17 13.56 7.97 -14.36
CA SER A 17 14.44 7.80 -13.19
C SER A 17 14.31 9.01 -12.26
N LEU A 18 14.67 8.81 -10.99
CA LEU A 18 14.73 9.90 -10.02
C LEU A 18 15.61 11.06 -10.50
N TYR A 19 16.75 10.73 -11.13
CA TYR A 19 17.68 11.73 -11.67
C TYR A 19 17.02 12.60 -12.76
N GLU A 20 16.27 11.99 -13.69
CA GLU A 20 15.59 12.74 -14.74
C GLU A 20 14.55 13.71 -14.17
N LEU A 21 13.77 13.28 -13.18
CA LEU A 21 12.76 14.13 -12.52
C LEU A 21 13.39 15.29 -11.75
N VAL A 22 14.47 15.03 -11.01
CA VAL A 22 15.22 16.08 -10.30
C VAL A 22 15.80 17.10 -11.27
N VAL A 23 16.39 16.66 -12.40
CA VAL A 23 16.91 17.57 -13.43
C VAL A 23 15.79 18.45 -14.01
N LEU A 24 14.60 17.89 -14.27
CA LEU A 24 13.46 18.68 -14.74
C LEU A 24 12.99 19.69 -13.70
N ALA A 25 12.95 19.31 -12.42
CA ALA A 25 12.58 20.20 -11.33
C ALA A 25 13.56 21.35 -11.16
N GLU A 26 14.86 21.08 -11.13
CA GLU A 26 15.92 22.10 -11.00
C GLU A 26 15.96 23.05 -12.20
N ALA A 27 15.62 22.56 -13.40
CA ALA A 27 15.50 23.38 -14.59
C ALA A 27 14.19 24.21 -14.65
N GLY A 28 13.25 23.97 -13.73
CA GLY A 28 11.92 24.60 -13.74
C GLY A 28 11.03 24.11 -14.90
N GLU A 29 11.27 22.89 -15.38
CA GLU A 29 10.63 22.31 -16.56
C GLU A 29 9.64 21.18 -16.22
N LEU A 30 8.97 21.27 -15.07
CA LEU A 30 7.96 20.29 -14.62
C LEU A 30 6.74 20.23 -15.54
N ASP A 31 6.48 21.29 -16.31
CA ASP A 31 5.47 21.34 -17.36
C ASP A 31 5.79 20.40 -18.53
N LYS A 32 7.07 20.04 -18.73
CA LYS A 32 7.52 19.12 -19.78
C LYS A 32 7.46 17.64 -19.38
N ILE A 33 7.06 17.34 -18.14
CA ILE A 33 6.85 15.96 -17.71
C ILE A 33 5.74 15.33 -18.56
N ASP A 34 6.10 14.29 -19.31
CA ASP A 34 5.18 13.50 -20.11
C ASP A 34 4.31 12.63 -19.21
N ASN A 35 2.98 12.77 -19.32
CA ASN A 35 2.05 12.07 -18.44
C ASN A 35 2.13 10.55 -18.58
N LYS A 36 2.41 10.04 -19.78
CA LYS A 36 2.50 8.59 -20.00
C LYS A 36 3.75 8.04 -19.33
N LYS A 37 4.91 8.65 -19.57
CA LYS A 37 6.16 8.25 -18.91
C LYS A 37 6.06 8.43 -17.39
N LEU A 38 5.37 9.47 -16.92
CA LEU A 38 5.11 9.67 -15.50
C LEU A 38 4.28 8.53 -14.91
N SER A 39 3.19 8.10 -15.56
CA SER A 39 2.38 6.95 -15.12
C SER A 39 3.11 5.60 -15.18
N GLU A 40 4.15 5.48 -16.00
CA GLU A 40 4.99 4.28 -16.08
C GLU A 40 6.15 4.31 -15.04
N THR A 41 6.25 5.37 -14.25
CA THR A 41 7.27 5.53 -13.19
C THR A 41 6.86 4.80 -11.92
N SER A 42 7.81 4.11 -11.28
CA SER A 42 7.58 3.43 -10.01
C SER A 42 7.07 4.40 -8.94
N HIS A 43 6.08 3.97 -8.15
CA HIS A 43 5.55 4.76 -7.03
C HIS A 43 6.64 5.20 -6.05
N HIS A 44 7.60 4.32 -5.74
CA HIS A 44 8.75 4.66 -4.90
C HIS A 44 9.65 5.78 -5.49
N VAL A 45 9.86 5.80 -6.81
CA VAL A 45 10.61 6.89 -7.44
C VAL A 45 9.83 8.20 -7.37
N LEU A 46 8.50 8.13 -7.54
CA LEU A 46 7.61 9.29 -7.43
C LEU A 46 7.53 9.81 -6.00
N SER A 47 7.42 8.95 -4.98
CA SER A 47 7.36 9.36 -3.57
C SER A 47 8.62 10.15 -3.19
N VAL A 48 9.79 9.56 -3.42
CA VAL A 48 11.09 10.18 -3.15
C VAL A 48 11.34 11.45 -3.97
N PHE A 49 10.74 11.57 -5.15
CA PHE A 49 10.77 12.81 -5.92
C PHE A 49 9.85 13.88 -5.32
N LEU A 50 8.61 13.53 -5.00
CA LEU A 50 7.59 14.43 -4.47
C LEU A 50 8.00 15.01 -3.11
N GLU A 51 8.61 14.23 -2.23
CA GLU A 51 9.15 14.70 -0.94
C GLU A 51 10.17 15.84 -1.05
N ARG A 52 10.77 16.04 -2.23
CA ARG A 52 11.70 17.15 -2.49
C ARG A 52 11.02 18.43 -2.97
N LEU A 53 9.72 18.37 -3.24
CA LEU A 53 8.94 19.47 -3.80
C LEU A 53 8.08 20.10 -2.70
N ASP A 54 7.70 21.35 -2.90
CA ASP A 54 6.69 21.99 -2.06
C ASP A 54 5.30 21.36 -2.28
N VAL A 55 4.43 21.48 -1.28
CA VAL A 55 3.09 20.87 -1.28
C VAL A 55 2.22 21.33 -2.46
N ASP A 56 2.39 22.55 -2.96
CA ASP A 56 1.62 23.03 -4.13
C ASP A 56 2.02 22.24 -5.38
N THR A 57 3.32 22.11 -5.60
CA THR A 57 3.90 21.34 -6.70
C THR A 57 3.56 19.85 -6.60
N GLN A 58 3.62 19.26 -5.40
CA GLN A 58 3.21 17.87 -5.16
C GLN A 58 1.76 17.65 -5.60
N ARG A 59 0.83 18.51 -5.14
CA ARG A 59 -0.59 18.43 -5.51
C ARG A 59 -0.80 18.57 -7.01
N ASP A 60 -0.08 19.47 -7.67
CA ASP A 60 -0.20 19.69 -9.11
C ASP A 60 0.26 18.47 -9.93
N ILE A 61 1.30 17.77 -9.48
CA ILE A 61 1.74 16.51 -10.10
C ILE A 61 0.72 15.41 -9.83
N LEU A 62 0.29 15.24 -8.57
CA LEU A 62 -0.63 14.17 -8.17
C LEU A 62 -2.01 14.29 -8.82
N ARG A 63 -2.44 15.48 -9.27
CA ARG A 63 -3.68 15.67 -10.05
C ARG A 63 -3.71 14.87 -11.36
N ARG A 64 -2.56 14.44 -11.87
CA ARG A 64 -2.44 13.64 -13.10
C ARG A 64 -2.78 12.16 -12.88
N PHE A 65 -2.87 11.73 -11.63
CA PHE A 65 -3.13 10.37 -11.20
C PHE A 65 -4.54 10.23 -10.60
N ASN A 66 -5.07 9.01 -10.64
CA ASN A 66 -6.31 8.66 -9.95
C ASN A 66 -6.05 8.40 -8.45
N SER A 67 -7.09 8.17 -7.64
CA SER A 67 -6.94 8.03 -6.18
C SER A 67 -6.14 6.80 -5.75
N GLU A 68 -6.28 5.66 -6.45
CA GLU A 68 -5.54 4.41 -6.21
C GLU A 68 -4.03 4.59 -6.52
N GLU A 69 -3.71 5.27 -7.62
CA GLU A 69 -2.31 5.60 -7.91
C GLU A 69 -1.72 6.59 -6.89
N VAL A 70 -2.52 7.57 -6.44
CA VAL A 70 -2.08 8.53 -5.42
C VAL A 70 -1.91 7.84 -4.07
N SER A 71 -2.79 6.94 -3.66
CA SER A 71 -2.63 6.20 -2.40
C SER A 71 -1.32 5.43 -2.38
N ALA A 72 -1.06 4.65 -3.42
CA ALA A 72 0.16 3.86 -3.52
C ALA A 72 1.46 4.69 -3.59
N ILE A 73 1.40 5.94 -4.08
CA ILE A 73 2.56 6.86 -4.04
C ILE A 73 2.72 7.48 -2.65
N VAL A 74 1.63 7.92 -2.04
CA VAL A 74 1.63 8.65 -0.75
C VAL A 74 1.92 7.71 0.42
N SER A 75 1.51 6.43 0.36
CA SER A 75 1.89 5.40 1.34
C SER A 75 3.41 5.17 1.39
N GLU A 76 4.12 5.43 0.30
CA GLU A 76 5.59 5.26 0.20
C GLU A 76 6.36 6.53 0.61
N MET A 77 5.67 7.60 0.99
CA MET A 77 6.27 8.84 1.48
C MET A 77 6.36 8.83 3.02
N ASP A 78 7.22 9.69 3.56
CA ASP A 78 7.26 9.96 5.00
C ASP A 78 5.87 10.41 5.52
N PRO A 79 5.34 9.79 6.60
CA PRO A 79 3.99 10.08 7.11
C PRO A 79 3.73 11.56 7.41
N ASP A 80 4.73 12.30 7.90
CA ASP A 80 4.59 13.73 8.20
C ASP A 80 4.31 14.53 6.92
N VAL A 81 5.05 14.21 5.86
CA VAL A 81 4.91 14.86 4.54
C VAL A 81 3.59 14.47 3.89
N SER A 82 3.21 13.21 3.99
CA SER A 82 1.92 12.70 3.52
C SER A 82 0.75 13.37 4.21
N ALA A 83 0.83 13.56 5.53
CA ALA A 83 -0.20 14.24 6.31
C ALA A 83 -0.35 15.71 5.89
N GLU A 84 0.75 16.45 5.73
CA GLU A 84 0.73 17.83 5.21
C GLU A 84 0.05 17.87 3.83
N LEU A 85 0.48 17.01 2.92
CA LEU A 85 -0.07 16.93 1.57
C LEU A 85 -1.58 16.61 1.55
N VAL A 86 -2.01 15.60 2.32
CA VAL A 86 -3.41 15.15 2.39
C VAL A 86 -4.29 16.22 3.02
N SER A 87 -3.81 16.91 4.06
CA SER A 87 -4.55 18.02 4.71
C SER A 87 -4.85 19.18 3.75
N GLU A 88 -3.91 19.45 2.84
CA GLU A 88 -3.99 20.49 1.81
C GLU A 88 -4.78 20.03 0.57
N MET A 89 -5.14 18.76 0.44
CA MET A 89 -6.00 18.31 -0.65
C MET A 89 -7.45 18.79 -0.46
N ARG A 90 -8.20 18.81 -1.56
CA ARG A 90 -9.65 18.95 -1.46
C ARG A 90 -10.21 17.73 -0.72
N GLU A 91 -11.07 17.96 0.25
CA GLU A 91 -11.60 16.93 1.16
C GLU A 91 -12.07 15.65 0.45
N HIS A 92 -12.91 15.77 -0.59
CA HIS A 92 -13.37 14.61 -1.34
C HIS A 92 -12.24 13.78 -1.96
N ARG A 93 -11.15 14.43 -2.39
CA ARG A 93 -9.98 13.74 -2.95
C ARG A 93 -9.13 13.13 -1.86
N ALA A 94 -8.90 13.83 -0.76
CA ALA A 94 -8.19 13.30 0.42
C ALA A 94 -8.88 12.03 0.94
N VAL A 95 -10.20 12.10 1.12
CA VAL A 95 -11.02 10.95 1.53
C VAL A 95 -10.92 9.80 0.54
N SER A 96 -11.02 10.08 -0.77
CA SER A 96 -10.85 9.02 -1.78
C SER A 96 -9.45 8.42 -1.76
N VAL A 97 -8.40 9.18 -1.47
CA VAL A 97 -7.05 8.63 -1.34
C VAL A 97 -6.95 7.74 -0.11
N LEU A 98 -7.44 8.21 1.05
CA LEU A 98 -7.42 7.43 2.30
C LEU A 98 -8.26 6.15 2.22
N ASN A 99 -9.37 6.14 1.47
CA ASN A 99 -10.19 4.94 1.27
C ASN A 99 -9.52 3.89 0.36
N GLU A 100 -8.55 4.29 -0.48
CA GLU A 100 -7.80 3.40 -1.38
C GLU A 100 -6.46 2.96 -0.75
N MET A 101 -6.18 3.36 0.50
CA MET A 101 -5.00 2.95 1.26
C MET A 101 -5.31 1.71 2.09
N GLU A 102 -4.27 0.91 2.33
CA GLU A 102 -4.32 -0.11 3.37
C GLU A 102 -4.51 0.56 4.75
N PRO A 103 -5.22 -0.08 5.71
CA PRO A 103 -5.57 0.56 6.98
C PRO A 103 -4.37 1.02 7.81
N ASP A 104 -3.24 0.30 7.75
CA ASP A 104 -2.00 0.65 8.44
C ASP A 104 -1.36 1.92 7.89
N ASP A 105 -1.21 2.03 6.58
CA ASP A 105 -0.68 3.25 5.94
C ASP A 105 -1.59 4.46 6.23
N ALA A 106 -2.91 4.28 6.11
CA ALA A 106 -3.87 5.32 6.41
C ALA A 106 -3.79 5.75 7.89
N ALA A 107 -3.60 4.80 8.82
CA ALA A 107 -3.46 5.09 10.23
C ALA A 107 -2.20 5.89 10.54
N ASP A 108 -1.07 5.59 9.89
CA ASP A 108 0.18 6.34 10.04
C ASP A 108 0.01 7.79 9.58
N ILE A 109 -0.58 8.02 8.41
CA ILE A 109 -0.85 9.39 7.91
C ILE A 109 -1.83 10.13 8.82
N VAL A 110 -2.92 9.47 9.22
CA VAL A 110 -3.96 10.08 10.04
C VAL A 110 -3.46 10.41 11.46
N ARG A 111 -2.44 9.70 11.95
CA ARG A 111 -1.81 9.96 13.25
C ARG A 111 -1.07 11.30 13.26
N GLU A 112 -0.46 11.69 12.14
CA GLU A 112 0.29 12.95 12.00
C GLU A 112 -0.60 14.16 11.67
N LEU A 113 -1.87 13.95 11.31
CA LEU A 113 -2.81 15.04 11.08
C LEU A 113 -3.18 15.79 12.37
N GLU A 114 -3.31 17.11 12.23
CA GLU A 114 -3.96 17.96 13.23
C GLU A 114 -5.39 17.48 13.51
N LYS A 115 -5.84 17.68 14.74
CA LYS A 115 -7.09 17.07 15.23
C LYS A 115 -8.30 17.42 14.37
N GLU A 116 -8.43 18.67 13.94
CA GLU A 116 -9.52 19.12 13.09
C GLU A 116 -9.55 18.40 11.74
N ASP A 117 -8.40 18.18 11.11
CA ASP A 117 -8.29 17.48 9.83
C ASP A 117 -8.50 15.97 9.98
N ARG A 118 -7.95 15.39 11.04
CA ARG A 118 -8.19 14.00 11.42
C ARG A 118 -9.68 13.69 11.55
N ASP A 119 -10.39 14.45 12.37
CA ASP A 119 -11.83 14.24 12.61
C ASP A 119 -12.64 14.45 11.32
N ARG A 120 -12.27 15.45 10.52
CA ARG A 120 -12.91 15.77 9.25
C ARG A 120 -12.75 14.65 8.21
N LEU A 121 -11.51 14.18 8.01
CA LEU A 121 -11.21 13.16 7.00
C LEU A 121 -11.74 11.78 7.42
N LEU A 122 -11.57 11.36 8.68
CA LEU A 122 -12.17 10.13 9.20
C LEU A 122 -13.70 10.15 9.17
N GLY A 123 -14.31 11.33 9.23
CA GLY A 123 -15.76 11.50 9.09
C GLY A 123 -16.26 11.36 7.64
N GLY A 124 -15.37 11.54 6.66
CA GLY A 124 -15.68 11.40 5.23
C GLY A 124 -15.38 10.02 4.66
N MET A 125 -14.46 9.26 5.28
CA MET A 125 -14.09 7.91 4.89
C MET A 125 -15.28 6.92 4.93
N ASP A 126 -15.11 5.80 4.22
CA ASP A 126 -16.10 4.73 4.28
C ASP A 126 -16.15 4.12 5.69
N PRO A 127 -17.34 3.74 6.21
CA PRO A 127 -17.49 3.35 7.61
C PRO A 127 -16.59 2.20 8.07
N GLU A 128 -16.30 1.24 7.18
CA GLU A 128 -15.46 0.08 7.44
C GLU A 128 -13.99 0.50 7.58
N GLY A 129 -13.39 1.08 6.53
CA GLY A 129 -12.01 1.56 6.59
C GLY A 129 -11.77 2.62 7.67
N ALA A 130 -12.74 3.50 7.92
CA ALA A 130 -12.65 4.47 9.02
C ALA A 130 -12.71 3.79 10.40
N SER A 131 -13.35 2.62 10.52
CA SER A 131 -13.34 1.83 11.76
C SER A 131 -11.98 1.20 11.97
N ASP A 132 -11.40 0.61 10.93
CA ASP A 132 -10.09 -0.06 10.99
C ASP A 132 -8.99 0.94 11.36
N VAL A 133 -8.97 2.10 10.70
CA VAL A 133 -8.02 3.18 11.04
C VAL A 133 -8.19 3.66 12.48
N ARG A 134 -9.43 3.80 12.97
CA ARG A 134 -9.67 4.20 14.37
C ARG A 134 -9.15 3.15 15.34
N GLU A 135 -9.36 1.87 15.06
CA GLU A 135 -8.83 0.78 15.88
C GLU A 135 -7.30 0.83 15.93
N LEU A 136 -6.65 1.03 14.79
CA LEU A 136 -5.18 1.13 14.72
C LEU A 136 -4.63 2.34 15.49
N LEU A 137 -5.35 3.46 15.51
CA LEU A 137 -5.00 4.65 16.28
C LEU A 137 -5.13 4.45 17.81
N GLU A 138 -5.82 3.41 18.29
CA GLU A 138 -5.88 3.09 19.72
C GLU A 138 -4.58 2.43 20.23
N TYR A 139 -3.81 1.80 19.33
CA TYR A 139 -2.54 1.20 19.69
C TYR A 139 -1.46 2.28 19.84
N PRO A 140 -0.65 2.24 20.93
CA PRO A 140 0.48 3.14 21.07
C PRO A 140 1.50 2.92 19.95
N GLU A 141 2.16 4.00 19.52
CA GLU A 141 3.35 3.92 18.66
C GLU A 141 4.39 2.95 19.22
N ASP A 142 5.22 2.40 18.35
CA ASP A 142 6.24 1.37 18.65
C ASP A 142 5.66 0.05 19.21
N THR A 143 4.37 -0.22 18.99
CA THR A 143 3.75 -1.51 19.32
C THR A 143 3.40 -2.30 18.07
N ALA A 144 3.26 -3.62 18.22
CA ALA A 144 2.84 -4.48 17.12
C ALA A 144 1.49 -4.06 16.53
N GLY A 145 0.56 -3.57 17.35
CA GLY A 145 -0.75 -3.12 16.89
C GLY A 145 -0.72 -1.80 16.12
N ALA A 146 0.30 -0.96 16.33
CA ALA A 146 0.44 0.30 15.59
C ALA A 146 1.00 0.11 14.18
N ILE A 147 1.65 -1.03 13.90
CA ILE A 147 2.25 -1.36 12.60
C ILE A 147 1.61 -2.58 11.93
N MET A 148 0.49 -3.07 12.47
CA MET A 148 -0.21 -4.23 11.90
C MET A 148 -1.21 -3.78 10.85
N ASN A 149 -1.37 -4.57 9.80
CA ASN A 149 -2.54 -4.51 8.96
C ASN A 149 -3.59 -5.52 9.49
N PRO A 150 -4.84 -5.08 9.78
CA PRO A 150 -5.89 -5.96 10.30
C PRO A 150 -6.42 -6.94 9.25
N HIS A 151 -6.23 -6.64 7.96
CA HIS A 151 -6.64 -7.47 6.86
C HIS A 151 -5.58 -8.53 6.56
N VAL A 152 -5.80 -9.73 7.09
CA VAL A 152 -4.95 -10.90 6.82
C VAL A 152 -5.75 -12.03 6.17
N ALA A 153 -5.14 -12.72 5.21
CA ALA A 153 -5.74 -13.88 4.58
C ALA A 153 -5.87 -15.04 5.60
N THR A 154 -7.10 -15.51 5.82
CA THR A 154 -7.39 -16.59 6.76
C THR A 154 -8.02 -17.81 6.08
N LEU A 155 -7.82 -19.00 6.67
CA LEU A 155 -8.43 -20.26 6.24
C LEU A 155 -9.03 -21.02 7.44
N PRO A 156 -10.19 -21.66 7.29
CA PRO A 156 -10.70 -22.61 8.28
C PRO A 156 -9.86 -23.89 8.34
N ARG A 157 -9.67 -24.46 9.53
CA ARG A 157 -8.88 -25.69 9.74
C ARG A 157 -9.41 -26.95 9.06
N ASP A 158 -10.73 -27.03 8.85
CA ASP A 158 -11.45 -28.27 8.48
C ASP A 158 -11.71 -28.39 6.96
N ILE A 159 -11.19 -27.46 6.14
CA ILE A 159 -11.30 -27.55 4.69
C ILE A 159 -10.17 -28.38 4.08
N SER A 160 -10.44 -28.93 2.90
CA SER A 160 -9.42 -29.57 2.07
C SER A 160 -8.46 -28.55 1.45
N VAL A 161 -7.28 -29.03 1.07
CA VAL A 161 -6.29 -28.24 0.30
C VAL A 161 -6.90 -27.68 -0.99
N GLU A 162 -7.76 -28.43 -1.68
CA GLU A 162 -8.42 -27.96 -2.91
C GLU A 162 -9.38 -26.80 -2.65
N GLU A 163 -10.13 -26.85 -1.55
CA GLU A 163 -11.00 -25.76 -1.12
C GLU A 163 -10.17 -24.55 -0.69
N ALA A 164 -9.05 -24.75 0.01
CA ALA A 164 -8.13 -23.68 0.37
C ALA A 164 -7.59 -22.97 -0.86
N ILE A 165 -7.13 -23.71 -1.88
CA ILE A 165 -6.67 -23.14 -3.16
C ILE A 165 -7.81 -22.38 -3.85
N ALA A 166 -9.04 -22.88 -3.79
CA ALA A 166 -10.19 -22.19 -4.36
C ALA A 166 -10.52 -20.89 -3.63
N GLN A 167 -10.35 -20.82 -2.30
CA GLN A 167 -10.53 -19.59 -1.52
C GLN A 167 -9.41 -18.58 -1.81
N ILE A 168 -8.15 -19.01 -1.81
CA ILE A 168 -7.00 -18.15 -2.17
C ILE A 168 -7.20 -17.50 -3.54
N ARG A 169 -7.73 -18.24 -4.51
CA ARG A 169 -8.01 -17.69 -5.85
C ARG A 169 -9.12 -16.65 -5.88
N LYS A 170 -10.01 -16.60 -4.89
CA LYS A 170 -11.05 -15.57 -4.77
C LYS A 170 -10.53 -14.31 -4.09
N MET A 171 -9.56 -14.47 -3.19
CA MET A 171 -8.89 -13.40 -2.44
C MET A 171 -7.88 -12.59 -3.30
N ARG A 172 -7.69 -12.96 -4.58
CA ARG A 172 -6.67 -12.37 -5.47
C ARG A 172 -6.79 -10.86 -5.71
N ASP A 173 -7.99 -10.31 -5.57
CA ASP A 173 -8.27 -8.90 -5.83
C ASP A 173 -8.43 -8.13 -4.50
N GLU A 174 -8.29 -8.80 -3.36
CA GLU A 174 -8.48 -8.26 -2.00
C GLU A 174 -7.17 -8.09 -1.24
N PHE A 175 -6.15 -8.91 -1.54
CA PHE A 175 -4.84 -8.80 -0.90
C PHE A 175 -3.76 -8.63 -1.96
N GLU A 176 -2.86 -7.66 -1.76
CA GLU A 176 -1.73 -7.43 -2.66
C GLU A 176 -0.79 -8.64 -2.74
N ASN A 177 -0.51 -9.30 -1.61
CA ASN A 177 0.43 -10.41 -1.52
C ASN A 177 -0.04 -11.51 -0.54
N ILE A 178 -0.41 -12.68 -1.07
CA ILE A 178 -0.81 -13.84 -0.26
C ILE A 178 0.31 -14.89 -0.22
N TYR A 179 1.30 -14.70 0.65
CA TYR A 179 2.36 -15.68 0.89
C TYR A 179 2.11 -16.59 2.08
N TYR A 180 1.47 -16.04 3.11
CA TYR A 180 1.08 -16.73 4.32
C TYR A 180 -0.43 -16.64 4.50
N LEU A 181 -1.01 -17.71 5.01
CA LEU A 181 -2.42 -17.77 5.40
C LEU A 181 -2.50 -18.24 6.84
N TYR A 182 -3.29 -17.54 7.63
CA TYR A 182 -3.51 -17.86 9.03
C TYR A 182 -4.67 -18.83 9.15
N VAL A 183 -4.48 -19.90 9.93
CA VAL A 183 -5.53 -20.87 10.18
C VAL A 183 -6.25 -20.45 11.45
N VAL A 184 -7.56 -20.24 11.36
CA VAL A 184 -8.39 -19.75 12.47
C VAL A 184 -9.51 -20.71 12.82
N SER A 185 -9.87 -20.72 14.11
CA SER A 185 -11.04 -21.44 14.62
C SER A 185 -12.35 -20.75 14.19
N LYS A 186 -13.50 -21.35 14.53
CA LYS A 186 -14.82 -20.72 14.27
C LYS A 186 -15.04 -19.49 15.14
N GLU A 187 -14.34 -19.42 16.26
CA GLU A 187 -14.35 -18.33 17.23
C GLU A 187 -13.33 -17.24 16.87
N GLY A 188 -12.57 -17.38 15.78
CA GLY A 188 -11.59 -16.41 15.31
C GLY A 188 -10.21 -16.52 16.00
N GLU A 189 -9.97 -17.60 16.76
CA GLU A 189 -8.68 -17.81 17.43
C GLU A 189 -7.65 -18.35 16.44
N LEU A 190 -6.43 -17.82 16.47
CA LEU A 190 -5.32 -18.30 15.66
C LEU A 190 -4.90 -19.72 16.10
N GLU A 191 -5.00 -20.69 15.19
CA GLU A 191 -4.63 -22.09 15.43
C GLU A 191 -3.34 -22.52 14.71
N GLY A 192 -2.92 -21.80 13.66
CA GLY A 192 -1.74 -22.15 12.88
C GLY A 192 -1.44 -21.18 11.73
N VAL A 193 -0.37 -21.47 10.99
CA VAL A 193 0.04 -20.65 9.83
C VAL A 193 0.52 -21.56 8.70
N LEU A 194 0.13 -21.23 7.48
CA LEU A 194 0.50 -21.95 6.28
C LEU A 194 1.16 -21.03 5.28
N SER A 195 2.27 -21.48 4.69
CA SER A 195 2.78 -20.84 3.48
C SER A 195 2.00 -21.32 2.26
N MET A 196 1.85 -20.46 1.24
CA MET A 196 1.28 -20.86 -0.05
C MET A 196 2.04 -22.06 -0.65
N ARG A 197 3.36 -22.14 -0.44
CA ARG A 197 4.18 -23.29 -0.86
C ARG A 197 3.72 -24.59 -0.19
N SER A 198 3.42 -24.57 1.10
CA SER A 198 2.94 -25.74 1.84
C SER A 198 1.63 -26.26 1.26
N ILE A 199 0.69 -25.35 0.94
CA ILE A 199 -0.60 -25.68 0.35
C ILE A 199 -0.42 -26.28 -1.05
N LEU A 200 0.43 -25.70 -1.89
CA LEU A 200 0.66 -26.19 -3.26
C LEU A 200 1.34 -27.56 -3.34
N LEU A 201 2.16 -27.91 -2.35
CA LEU A 201 2.89 -29.19 -2.28
C LEU A 201 2.14 -30.27 -1.48
N ALA A 202 1.01 -29.92 -0.86
CA ALA A 202 0.28 -30.84 -0.01
C ALA A 202 -0.37 -31.98 -0.82
N PRO A 203 -0.51 -33.19 -0.21
CA PRO A 203 -1.22 -34.29 -0.83
C PRO A 203 -2.66 -33.91 -1.15
N LYS A 204 -3.16 -34.39 -2.28
CA LYS A 204 -4.56 -34.23 -2.69
C LYS A 204 -5.49 -34.76 -1.60
N GLY A 205 -6.51 -33.98 -1.21
CA GLY A 205 -7.48 -34.36 -0.18
C GLY A 205 -6.96 -34.30 1.27
N ALA A 206 -5.74 -33.83 1.51
CA ALA A 206 -5.31 -33.47 2.86
C ALA A 206 -6.17 -32.31 3.40
N LEU A 207 -6.37 -32.25 4.71
CA LEU A 207 -7.02 -31.12 5.36
C LEU A 207 -6.00 -30.06 5.74
N VAL A 208 -6.43 -28.80 5.81
CA VAL A 208 -5.60 -27.66 6.25
C VAL A 208 -4.95 -27.94 7.61
N ARG A 209 -5.71 -28.46 8.58
CA ARG A 209 -5.19 -28.81 9.92
C ARG A 209 -4.10 -29.89 9.92
N ASP A 210 -3.97 -30.68 8.86
CA ASP A 210 -3.00 -31.77 8.79
C ASP A 210 -1.66 -31.31 8.18
N ILE A 211 -1.61 -30.09 7.63
CA ILE A 211 -0.43 -29.53 6.94
C ILE A 211 0.07 -28.21 7.53
N MET A 212 -0.66 -27.64 8.50
CA MET A 212 -0.30 -26.41 9.22
C MET A 212 0.88 -26.60 10.17
#